data_AF-A0A7X9DL26-F1
#
_entry.id   AF-A0A7X9DL26-F1
#
_cell.length_a   1.000
_cell.length_b   1.000
_cell.length_c   1.000
_cell.angle_alpha   90.00
_cell.angle_beta   90.00
_cell.angle_gamma   90.00
#
_symmetry.space_group_name_H-M   'P 1'
#
loop_
_entity.id
_entity.type
_entity.pdbx_description
1 polymer ?
#
loop_
_entity_poly.entity_id
_entity_poly.type
_entity_poly.pdbx_seq_one_letter_code
_entity_poly.pdbx_strand_id
1 'polypeptide(L)'
;MENLLNILFPPGCKFCGKFGHIVCPACLNKTVRLTRQFCLVCGKESFSGFTHENCMYKDVPYRLYSLFSYEGIVREGIKHSKYGLYEFSILKKLTSFGIFGHTNDIESLSGSVFV
;
A
#
# COMPACT_ATOMS: atom_id res chain seq x y z
N MET A 1 -5.12 -29.26 5.41
CA MET A 1 -3.68 -29.61 5.39
C MET A 1 -2.77 -28.41 5.65
N GLU A 2 -3.19 -27.17 5.32
CA GLU A 2 -2.38 -25.95 5.53
C GLU A 2 -2.09 -25.59 7.01
N ASN A 3 -2.93 -26.01 7.96
CA ASN A 3 -2.80 -25.61 9.36
C ASN A 3 -1.65 -26.30 10.12
N LEU A 4 -1.28 -27.54 9.78
CA LEU A 4 -0.23 -28.26 10.51
C LEU A 4 1.16 -27.65 10.25
N LEU A 5 1.42 -27.26 9.00
CA LEU A 5 2.69 -26.62 8.62
C LEU A 5 2.84 -25.25 9.29
N ASN A 6 1.76 -24.48 9.41
CA ASN A 6 1.80 -23.18 10.11
C ASN A 6 2.01 -23.32 11.62
N ILE A 7 1.69 -24.46 12.22
CA ILE A 7 1.96 -24.75 13.65
C ILE A 7 3.44 -25.11 13.84
N LEU A 8 4.00 -25.93 12.95
CA LEU A 8 5.40 -26.37 13.03
C LEU A 8 6.39 -25.29 12.55
N PHE A 9 5.98 -24.49 11.57
CA PHE A 9 6.78 -23.44 10.93
C PHE A 9 5.95 -22.14 10.83
N PRO A 10 5.64 -21.50 11.97
CA PRO A 10 4.86 -20.28 11.96
C PRO A 10 5.60 -19.19 11.18
N PRO A 11 4.92 -18.43 10.31
CA PRO A 11 5.55 -17.35 9.59
C PRO A 11 6.04 -16.27 10.57
N GLY A 12 7.33 -15.95 10.50
CA GLY A 12 7.93 -14.84 11.25
C GLY A 12 7.75 -13.51 10.52
N CYS A 13 7.42 -12.45 11.27
CA CYS A 13 7.32 -11.12 10.70
C CYS A 13 8.69 -10.65 10.21
N LYS A 14 8.78 -10.25 8.93
CA LYS A 14 10.04 -9.86 8.29
C LYS A 14 10.65 -8.56 8.78
N PHE A 15 9.93 -7.81 9.62
CA PHE A 15 10.37 -6.53 10.16
C PHE A 15 10.68 -6.57 11.66
N CYS A 16 9.96 -7.36 12.45
CA CYS A 16 10.17 -7.42 13.91
C CYS A 16 10.38 -8.84 14.46
N GLY A 17 10.32 -9.88 13.63
CA GLY A 17 10.53 -11.27 14.03
C GLY A 17 9.34 -11.95 14.73
N LYS A 18 8.29 -11.22 15.14
CA LYS A 18 7.13 -11.80 15.82
C LYS A 18 6.45 -12.88 14.96
N PHE A 19 6.19 -14.05 15.54
CA PHE A 19 5.52 -15.17 14.86
C PHE A 19 4.04 -14.91 14.59
N GLY A 20 3.52 -15.60 13.58
CA GLY A 20 2.10 -15.67 13.21
C GLY A 20 1.73 -14.95 11.91
N HIS A 21 2.55 -14.00 11.45
CA HIS A 21 2.30 -13.26 10.21
C HIS A 21 3.60 -12.85 9.51
N ILE A 22 3.62 -12.87 8.17
CA ILE A 22 4.73 -12.34 7.36
C ILE A 22 4.97 -10.84 7.61
N VAL A 23 3.90 -10.07 7.84
CA VAL A 23 3.91 -8.70 8.36
C VAL A 23 2.85 -8.60 9.44
N CYS A 24 3.25 -8.37 10.69
CA CYS A 24 2.32 -8.31 11.82
C CYS A 24 1.55 -6.97 11.85
N PRO A 25 0.38 -6.91 12.51
CA PRO A 25 -0.41 -5.68 12.60
C PRO A 25 0.35 -4.48 13.18
N ALA A 26 1.20 -4.70 14.19
CA ALA A 26 2.01 -3.64 14.78
C ALA A 26 3.01 -3.03 13.78
N CYS A 27 3.53 -3.84 12.85
CA CYS A 27 4.38 -3.36 11.75
C CYS A 27 3.54 -2.68 10.66
N LEU A 28 2.39 -3.22 10.30
CA LEU A 28 1.49 -2.56 9.34
C LEU A 28 1.06 -1.17 9.81
N ASN A 29 0.77 -1.00 11.10
CA ASN A 29 0.38 0.29 11.67
C ASN A 29 1.51 1.34 11.71
N LYS A 30 2.77 0.93 11.48
CA LYS A 30 3.91 1.86 11.33
C LYS A 30 4.09 2.33 9.88
N THR A 31 3.30 1.83 8.94
CA THR A 31 3.33 2.32 7.56
C THR A 31 2.73 3.73 7.48
N VAL A 32 3.36 4.59 6.68
CA VAL A 32 2.88 5.96 6.50
C VAL A 32 1.97 6.02 5.29
N ARG A 33 0.72 6.43 5.52
CA ARG A 33 -0.28 6.63 4.46
C ARG A 33 0.05 7.87 3.66
N LEU A 34 -0.07 7.75 2.33
CA LEU A 34 0.05 8.90 1.46
C LEU A 34 -1.33 9.53 1.29
N THR A 35 -1.58 10.62 2.03
CA THR A 35 -2.88 11.32 2.03
C THR A 35 -3.07 12.20 0.79
N ARG A 36 -1.98 12.74 0.24
CA ARG A 36 -2.00 13.55 -0.98
C ARG A 36 -1.63 12.69 -2.18
N GLN A 37 -2.43 12.80 -3.23
CA GLN A 37 -2.15 12.12 -4.49
C GLN A 37 -1.62 13.13 -5.50
N PHE A 38 -0.97 12.64 -6.55
CA PHE A 38 -0.25 13.48 -7.49
C PHE A 38 -0.57 13.07 -8.92
N CYS A 39 -0.61 14.06 -9.81
CA CYS A 39 -0.69 13.82 -11.24
C CYS A 39 0.61 13.17 -11.72
N LEU A 40 0.50 12.03 -12.38
CA LEU A 40 1.65 11.27 -12.90
C LEU A 40 2.52 12.10 -13.88
N VAL A 41 1.91 13.03 -14.61
CA VAL A 41 2.59 13.81 -15.65
C VAL A 41 3.38 14.97 -15.09
N CYS A 42 2.76 15.81 -14.25
CA CYS A 42 3.39 17.04 -13.77
C CYS A 42 3.89 16.97 -12.32
N GLY A 43 3.57 15.90 -11.59
CA GLY A 43 3.97 15.71 -10.19
C GLY A 43 3.28 16.64 -9.18
N LYS A 44 2.39 17.53 -9.63
CA LYS A 44 1.60 18.39 -8.74
C LYS A 44 0.48 17.59 -8.09
N GLU A 45 0.02 18.04 -6.93
CA GLU A 45 -1.12 17.45 -6.22
C GLU A 45 -2.33 17.33 -7.16
N SER A 46 -3.02 16.20 -7.09
CA SER A 46 -4.22 15.97 -7.87
C SER A 46 -5.30 15.27 -7.05
N PHE A 47 -6.56 15.57 -7.37
CA PHE A 47 -7.67 14.95 -6.69
C PHE A 47 -7.63 13.44 -6.94
N SER A 48 -7.54 12.66 -5.85
CA SER A 48 -7.53 11.20 -5.90
C SER A 48 -6.53 10.59 -6.90
N GLY A 49 -5.48 11.31 -7.30
CA GLY A 49 -4.46 10.81 -8.22
C GLY A 49 -4.87 10.86 -9.70
N PHE A 50 -5.95 11.56 -10.04
CA PHE A 50 -6.31 11.77 -11.45
C PHE A 50 -5.23 12.57 -12.17
N THR A 51 -5.05 12.29 -13.45
CA THR A 51 -4.25 13.15 -14.32
C THR A 51 -5.05 14.41 -14.61
N HIS A 52 -4.41 15.58 -14.48
CA HIS A 52 -5.06 16.85 -14.78
C HIS A 52 -5.51 16.90 -16.24
N GLU A 53 -6.64 17.56 -16.51
CA GLU A 53 -7.16 17.77 -17.87
C GLU A 53 -6.09 18.35 -18.81
N ASN A 54 -5.35 19.37 -18.35
CA ASN A 54 -4.27 20.00 -19.11
C ASN A 54 -3.02 19.12 -19.27
N CYS A 55 -2.93 18.02 -18.53
CA CYS A 55 -1.85 17.03 -18.62
C CYS A 55 -2.27 15.79 -19.43
N MET A 56 -3.52 15.70 -19.86
CA MET A 56 -4.02 14.57 -20.63
C MET A 56 -3.60 14.68 -22.09
N TYR A 57 -2.96 13.64 -22.59
CA TYR A 57 -2.64 13.46 -24.01
C TYR A 57 -2.68 11.96 -24.34
N LYS A 58 -2.42 11.62 -25.61
CA LYS A 58 -2.46 10.24 -26.09
C LYS A 58 -1.54 9.34 -25.23
N ASP A 59 -2.06 8.20 -24.78
CA ASP A 59 -1.36 7.14 -24.05
C ASP A 59 -0.95 7.46 -22.58
N VAL A 60 -1.50 8.52 -21.97
CA VAL A 60 -1.29 8.79 -20.53
C VAL A 60 -2.30 8.04 -19.66
N PRO A 61 -1.88 7.42 -18.55
CA PRO A 61 -2.80 6.86 -17.57
C PRO A 61 -3.77 7.90 -17.02
N TYR A 62 -5.07 7.55 -16.97
CA TYR A 62 -6.13 8.42 -16.44
C TYR A 62 -5.91 8.77 -14.96
N ARG A 63 -5.31 7.85 -14.21
CA ARG A 63 -5.14 7.96 -12.75
C ARG A 63 -3.95 7.14 -12.28
N LEU A 64 -3.19 7.68 -11.34
CA LEU A 64 -2.21 6.96 -10.54
C LEU A 64 -2.57 7.13 -9.08
N TYR A 65 -2.72 6.04 -8.34
CA TYR A 65 -3.01 6.09 -6.91
C TYR A 65 -1.91 5.39 -6.12
N SER A 66 -1.40 6.05 -5.08
CA SER A 66 -0.42 5.48 -4.17
C SER A 66 -0.96 5.44 -2.74
N LEU A 67 -0.94 4.25 -2.13
CA LEU A 67 -1.51 4.01 -0.80
C LEU A 67 -0.60 4.48 0.33
N PHE A 68 0.72 4.46 0.10
CA PHE A 68 1.73 4.68 1.13
C PHE A 68 2.88 5.55 0.62
N SER A 69 3.51 6.26 1.55
CA SER A 69 4.80 6.90 1.32
C SER A 69 5.90 5.84 1.12
N TYR A 70 6.87 6.12 0.24
CA TYR A 70 8.00 5.21 -0.01
C TYR A 70 9.08 5.31 1.08
N GLU A 71 8.73 4.88 2.28
CA GLU A 71 9.59 4.94 3.47
C GLU A 71 9.37 3.76 4.43
N GLY A 72 10.26 3.62 5.40
CA GLY A 72 10.19 2.60 6.45
C GLY A 72 9.86 1.20 5.92
N ILE A 73 8.83 0.60 6.50
CA ILE A 73 8.36 -0.77 6.20
C ILE A 73 7.96 -0.95 4.74
N VAL A 74 7.40 0.08 4.10
CA VAL A 74 6.97 -0.01 2.70
C VAL A 74 8.19 -0.04 1.78
N ARG A 75 9.15 0.85 2.00
CA ARG A 75 10.43 0.88 1.26
C ARG A 75 11.18 -0.44 1.39
N GLU A 76 11.38 -0.90 2.63
CA GLU A 76 12.12 -2.12 2.89
C GLU A 76 11.35 -3.36 2.40
N GLY A 77 10.02 -3.38 2.51
CA GLY A 77 9.19 -4.42 1.92
C GLY A 77 9.34 -4.54 0.40
N ILE A 78 9.31 -3.41 -0.32
CA ILE A 78 9.54 -3.39 -1.78
C ILE A 78 10.95 -3.88 -2.12
N LYS A 79 11.98 -3.46 -1.37
CA LYS A 79 13.35 -3.92 -1.57
C LYS A 79 13.49 -5.42 -1.33
N HIS A 80 12.91 -5.95 -0.25
CA HIS A 80 12.92 -7.39 0.05
C HIS A 80 12.27 -8.20 -1.08
N SER A 81 11.16 -7.72 -1.64
CA SER A 81 10.48 -8.41 -2.74
C SER A 81 11.23 -8.31 -4.07
N LYS A 82 12.00 -7.24 -4.32
CA LYS A 82 12.75 -7.03 -5.58
C LYS A 82 14.15 -7.66 -5.57
N TYR A 83 14.86 -7.58 -4.44
CA TYR A 83 16.29 -7.92 -4.33
C TYR A 83 16.58 -9.04 -3.32
N GLY A 84 15.60 -9.45 -2.51
CA GLY A 84 15.72 -10.56 -1.58
C GLY A 84 15.26 -11.89 -2.20
N LEU A 85 14.82 -12.83 -1.36
CA LEU A 85 14.33 -14.16 -1.76
C LEU A 85 12.97 -14.16 -2.47
N TYR A 86 12.64 -13.08 -3.22
CA TYR A 86 11.37 -12.96 -3.95
C TYR A 86 10.12 -13.07 -3.04
N GLU A 87 10.16 -12.44 -1.86
CA GLU A 87 9.07 -12.51 -0.88
C GLU A 87 7.89 -11.60 -1.26
N PHE A 88 7.12 -11.99 -2.28
CA PHE A 88 5.96 -11.24 -2.79
C PHE A 88 4.77 -11.20 -1.82
N SER A 89 4.75 -12.08 -0.81
CA SER A 89 3.73 -12.12 0.24
C SER A 89 3.70 -10.84 1.08
N ILE A 90 4.84 -10.14 1.21
CA ILE A 90 4.93 -8.83 1.86
C ILE A 90 4.10 -7.81 1.07
N LEU A 91 4.30 -7.72 -0.25
CA LEU A 91 3.55 -6.80 -1.13
C LEU A 91 2.06 -7.09 -1.07
N LYS A 92 1.67 -8.37 -1.16
CA LYS A 92 0.26 -8.78 -1.02
C LYS A 92 -0.35 -8.27 0.29
N LYS A 93 0.37 -8.42 1.40
CA LYS A 93 -0.13 -7.99 2.72
C LYS A 93 -0.22 -6.46 2.84
N LEU A 94 0.77 -5.73 2.32
CA LEU A 94 0.77 -4.27 2.30
C LEU A 94 -0.38 -3.73 1.45
N THR A 95 -0.57 -4.25 0.23
CA THR A 95 -1.65 -3.81 -0.67
C THR A 95 -3.02 -4.09 -0.08
N SER A 96 -3.25 -5.30 0.48
CA SER A 96 -4.53 -5.60 1.15
C SER A 96 -4.79 -4.65 2.31
N PHE A 97 -3.83 -4.44 3.21
CA PHE A 97 -3.96 -3.48 4.31
C PHE A 97 -4.23 -2.05 3.82
N GLY A 98 -3.53 -1.66 2.75
CA GLY A 98 -3.71 -0.41 2.04
C GLY A 98 -5.16 -0.18 1.61
N ILE A 99 -5.71 -1.11 0.83
CA ILE A 99 -7.06 -0.99 0.25
C ILE A 99 -8.13 -0.88 1.34
N PHE A 100 -8.06 -1.69 2.41
CA PHE A 100 -9.04 -1.61 3.52
C PHE A 100 -9.06 -0.26 4.23
N GLY A 101 -7.92 0.44 4.30
CA GLY A 101 -7.91 1.81 4.83
C GLY A 101 -8.55 2.80 3.86
N HIS A 102 -8.26 2.64 2.56
CA HIS A 102 -8.74 3.56 1.51
C HIS A 102 -10.25 3.51 1.31
N THR A 103 -10.91 2.35 1.45
CA THR A 103 -12.38 2.26 1.38
C THR A 103 -13.03 3.12 2.46
N ASN A 104 -12.48 3.11 3.67
CA ASN A 104 -12.97 3.94 4.78
C ASN A 104 -12.71 5.43 4.53
N ASP A 105 -11.57 5.77 3.91
CA ASP A 105 -11.23 7.15 3.53
C ASP A 105 -12.20 7.69 2.46
N ILE A 106 -12.57 6.89 1.44
CA ILE A 106 -13.58 7.28 0.43
C ILE A 106 -14.95 7.50 1.08
N GLU A 107 -15.38 6.61 1.98
CA GLU A 107 -16.66 6.77 2.68
C GLU A 107 -16.68 8.10 3.48
N SER A 108 -15.58 8.44 4.15
CA SER A 108 -15.46 9.72 4.88
C SER A 108 -15.49 10.96 3.97
N LEU A 109 -14.93 10.87 2.76
CA LEU A 109 -14.97 11.94 1.76
C LEU A 109 -16.33 12.04 1.07
N SER A 110 -17.05 10.93 0.88
CA SER A 110 -18.39 10.94 0.30
C SER A 110 -19.44 11.58 1.23
N GLY A 111 -19.21 11.58 2.54
CA GLY A 111 -20.03 12.30 3.53
C GLY A 111 -19.78 13.82 3.58
N SER A 112 -18.74 14.33 2.92
CA SER A 112 -18.36 15.76 2.93
C SER A 112 -18.54 16.46 1.57
N VAL A 113 -19.07 15.75 0.56
CA VAL A 113 -19.31 16.29 -0.81
C VAL A 113 -20.81 16.40 -1.15
N PHE A 114 -21.70 16.09 -0.20
CA PHE A 114 -23.15 16.37 -0.29
C PHE A 114 -23.58 17.37 0.81
N VAL A 115 -23.01 18.57 0.80
CA VAL A 115 -23.60 19.77 1.42
C VAL A 115 -23.34 20.96 0.50
#